data_AF-A0A496YYY3-F1
#
_entry.id   AF-A0A496YYY3-F1
#
_cell.length_a   1.000
_cell.length_b   1.000
_cell.length_c   1.000
_cell.angle_alpha   90.00
_cell.angle_beta   90.00
_cell.angle_gamma   90.00
#
_symmetry.space_group_name_H-M   'P 1'
#
loop_
_entity.id
_entity.type
_entity.pdbx_description
1 polymer ?
#
loop_
_entity_poly.entity_id
_entity_poly.type
_entity_poly.pdbx_seq_one_letter_code
_entity_poly.pdbx_strand_id
1 'polypeptide(L)'
;MMLDFSKTFKKYEALVSEVDKIFGAMQDAHRDCVRCEIHCCDCCYAVFDLTLIESVYINHHFNASLARRDRRRLLRRAERADRKFYQIKRKLQKMYLGEGKTPEEVLLQLAEERVPCPLLNDENVCDMYARRPITCRVYGIPTSIGGTAHICGKAGFKRGTAYPTVNLDNINDRLFELSKELLQEIGSNNSKIHMSLVPVSTALINTYDKEYFGI
;
A
#
# COMPACT_ATOMS: atom_id res chain seq x y z
N MET A 1 9.00 -3.24 -26.82
CA MET A 1 10.11 -3.41 -25.86
C MET A 1 9.54 -3.23 -24.47
N MET A 2 9.67 -4.23 -23.60
CA MET A 2 9.21 -4.10 -22.21
C MET A 2 10.09 -3.07 -21.49
N LEU A 3 9.48 -2.25 -20.66
CA LEU A 3 10.22 -1.33 -19.79
C LEU A 3 10.98 -2.13 -18.74
N ASP A 4 12.21 -1.72 -18.44
CA ASP A 4 13.05 -2.32 -17.42
C ASP A 4 13.09 -1.41 -16.20
N PHE A 5 12.69 -1.96 -15.05
CA PHE A 5 12.66 -1.29 -13.75
C PHE A 5 13.63 -1.94 -12.74
N SER A 6 14.53 -2.81 -13.22
CA SER A 6 15.30 -3.71 -12.38
C SER A 6 16.17 -3.00 -11.36
N LYS A 7 16.73 -1.82 -11.67
CA LYS A 7 17.59 -1.11 -10.69
C LYS A 7 16.74 -0.51 -9.57
N THR A 8 15.65 0.17 -9.90
CA THR A 8 14.79 0.78 -8.89
C THR A 8 14.04 -0.28 -8.07
N PHE A 9 13.62 -1.39 -8.68
CA PHE A 9 13.03 -2.53 -7.95
C PHE A 9 13.99 -3.10 -6.90
N LYS A 10 15.29 -3.24 -7.20
CA LYS A 10 16.28 -3.69 -6.19
C LYS A 10 16.36 -2.73 -4.99
N LYS A 11 16.29 -1.42 -5.23
CA LYS A 11 16.28 -0.43 -4.15
C LYS A 11 14.99 -0.50 -3.33
N TYR A 12 13.85 -0.67 -3.98
CA TYR A 12 12.58 -0.89 -3.30
C TYR A 12 12.59 -2.17 -2.46
N GLU A 13 13.13 -3.27 -2.98
CA GLU A 13 13.28 -4.53 -2.25
C GLU A 13 14.22 -4.41 -1.04
N ALA A 14 15.27 -3.58 -1.14
CA ALA A 14 16.12 -3.26 0.01
C ALA A 14 15.33 -2.51 1.11
N LEU A 15 14.53 -1.51 0.74
CA LEU A 15 13.63 -0.81 1.67
C LEU A 15 12.62 -1.78 2.31
N VAL A 16 12.03 -2.68 1.52
CA VAL A 16 11.15 -3.74 2.03
C VAL A 16 11.86 -4.60 3.07
N SER A 17 13.11 -5.01 2.81
CA SER A 17 13.89 -5.81 3.76
C SER A 17 14.19 -5.05 5.06
N GLU A 18 14.49 -3.75 4.99
CA GLU A 18 14.66 -2.91 6.18
C GLU A 18 13.38 -2.87 7.02
N VAL A 19 12.23 -2.66 6.38
CA VAL A 19 10.93 -2.64 7.06
C VAL A 19 10.59 -3.99 7.69
N ASP A 20 10.84 -5.10 6.99
CA ASP A 20 10.60 -6.44 7.54
C ASP A 20 11.48 -6.70 8.77
N LYS A 21 12.73 -6.20 8.80
CA LYS A 21 13.61 -6.29 9.99
C LYS A 21 13.06 -5.48 11.16
N ILE A 22 12.54 -4.28 10.91
CA ILE A 22 11.91 -3.45 11.95
C ILE A 22 10.70 -4.18 12.55
N PHE A 23 9.87 -4.80 11.70
CA PHE A 23 8.73 -5.60 12.15
C PHE A 23 9.17 -6.80 12.99
N GLY A 24 10.19 -7.55 12.54
CA GLY A 24 10.75 -8.68 13.28
C GLY A 24 11.27 -8.26 14.66
N ALA A 25 12.05 -7.18 14.73
CA ALA A 25 12.56 -6.66 16.00
C ALA A 25 11.41 -6.24 16.96
N MET A 26 10.34 -5.66 16.44
CA MET A 26 9.13 -5.34 17.22
C MET A 26 8.43 -6.59 17.74
N GLN A 27 8.30 -7.61 16.90
CA GLN A 27 7.67 -8.88 17.28
C GLN A 27 8.49 -9.62 18.35
N ASP A 28 9.81 -9.55 18.28
CA ASP A 28 10.70 -10.15 19.27
C ASP A 28 10.65 -9.41 20.61
N ALA A 29 10.66 -8.07 20.59
CA ALA A 29 10.62 -7.24 21.80
C ALA A 29 9.24 -7.18 22.47
N HIS A 30 8.15 -7.31 21.68
CA HIS A 30 6.78 -7.11 22.14
C HIS A 30 5.83 -8.23 21.66
N ARG A 31 6.25 -9.48 21.84
CA ARG A 31 5.52 -10.68 21.36
C ARG A 31 4.04 -10.72 21.76
N ASP A 32 3.72 -10.33 22.99
CA ASP A 32 2.34 -10.34 23.51
C ASP A 32 1.46 -9.25 22.87
N CYS A 33 2.09 -8.21 22.30
CA CYS A 33 1.42 -7.10 21.63
C CYS A 33 1.26 -7.34 20.13
N VAL A 34 2.24 -7.95 19.47
CA VAL A 34 2.21 -8.21 18.02
C VAL A 34 1.45 -9.52 17.74
N ARG A 35 0.13 -9.39 17.55
CA ARG A 35 -0.79 -10.51 17.27
C ARG A 35 -1.01 -10.78 15.78
N CYS A 36 -0.14 -10.24 14.92
CA CYS A 36 -0.25 -10.43 13.49
C CYS A 36 0.25 -11.83 13.11
N GLU A 37 -0.59 -12.59 12.42
CA GLU A 37 -0.28 -13.92 11.90
C GLU A 37 -0.82 -14.09 10.48
N ILE A 38 -0.30 -15.06 9.74
CA ILE A 38 -0.91 -15.46 8.47
C ILE A 38 -2.36 -15.89 8.76
N HIS A 39 -3.31 -15.47 7.93
CA HIS A 39 -4.77 -15.51 8.13
C HIS A 39 -5.39 -14.38 8.97
N CYS A 40 -4.60 -13.52 9.63
CA CYS A 40 -5.08 -12.25 10.16
C CYS A 40 -5.37 -11.28 8.99
N CYS A 41 -6.55 -11.39 8.39
CA CYS A 41 -6.94 -10.62 7.22
C CYS A 41 -7.40 -9.18 7.53
N ASP A 42 -7.21 -8.68 8.75
CA ASP A 42 -7.75 -7.38 9.15
C ASP A 42 -7.17 -6.21 8.35
N CYS A 43 -5.87 -6.27 8.07
CA CYS A 43 -5.18 -5.32 7.20
C CYS A 43 -5.68 -5.40 5.75
N CYS A 44 -6.22 -6.54 5.32
CA CYS A 44 -6.75 -6.75 3.98
C CYS A 44 -8.10 -6.07 3.76
N TYR A 45 -8.71 -5.47 4.78
CA TYR A 45 -9.91 -4.67 4.63
C TYR A 45 -9.65 -3.17 4.84
N ALA A 46 -8.42 -2.78 5.19
CA ALA A 46 -8.03 -1.39 5.32
C ALA A 46 -7.96 -0.72 3.94
N VAL A 47 -8.43 0.52 3.86
CA VAL A 47 -8.37 1.34 2.66
C VAL A 47 -7.12 2.20 2.69
N PHE A 48 -6.28 2.07 1.66
CA PHE A 48 -5.06 2.85 1.49
C PHE A 48 -4.69 2.92 0.01
N ASP A 49 -3.86 3.91 -0.33
CA ASP A 49 -3.28 4.06 -1.66
C ASP A 49 -1.82 3.59 -1.67
N LEU A 50 -1.37 3.19 -2.85
CA LEU A 50 -0.01 2.81 -3.19
C LEU A 50 0.69 3.97 -3.88
N THR A 51 1.99 4.11 -3.60
CA THR A 51 2.88 4.98 -4.39
C THR A 51 3.12 4.40 -5.79
N LEU A 52 3.63 5.22 -6.72
CA LEU A 52 3.90 4.77 -8.09
C LEU A 52 4.87 3.57 -8.11
N ILE A 53 5.97 3.62 -7.36
CA ILE A 53 6.93 2.50 -7.26
C ILE A 53 6.25 1.20 -6.82
N GLU A 54 5.42 1.25 -5.78
CA GLU A 54 4.70 0.08 -5.29
C GLU A 54 3.67 -0.42 -6.29
N SER A 55 2.98 0.49 -6.98
CA SER A 55 1.96 0.17 -7.97
C SER A 55 2.56 -0.54 -9.18
N VAL A 56 3.67 -0.02 -9.71
CA VAL A 56 4.41 -0.62 -10.83
C VAL A 56 5.01 -1.97 -10.41
N TYR A 57 5.57 -2.06 -9.20
CA TYR A 57 6.14 -3.30 -8.66
C TYR A 57 5.09 -4.41 -8.53
N ILE A 58 3.94 -4.10 -7.92
CA ILE A 58 2.84 -5.07 -7.79
C ILE A 58 2.32 -5.47 -9.17
N ASN A 59 2.08 -4.52 -10.07
CA ASN A 59 1.60 -4.82 -11.42
C ASN A 59 2.57 -5.72 -12.20
N HIS A 60 3.87 -5.44 -12.11
CA HIS A 60 4.92 -6.25 -12.72
C HIS A 60 4.86 -7.70 -12.23
N HIS A 61 4.87 -7.92 -10.91
CA HIS A 61 4.83 -9.27 -10.35
C HIS A 61 3.48 -9.96 -10.56
N PHE A 62 2.39 -9.22 -10.55
CA PHE A 62 1.05 -9.71 -10.89
C PHE A 62 1.03 -10.30 -12.30
N ASN A 63 1.62 -9.59 -13.26
CA ASN A 63 1.67 -10.03 -14.65
C ASN A 63 2.67 -11.15 -14.92
N ALA A 64 3.81 -11.15 -14.22
CA ALA A 64 4.89 -12.11 -14.41
C ALA A 64 4.66 -13.45 -13.69
N SER A 65 4.05 -13.43 -12.50
CA SER A 65 4.10 -14.58 -11.57
C SER A 65 2.81 -15.40 -11.53
N LEU A 66 1.69 -14.89 -12.08
CA LEU A 66 0.38 -15.52 -11.95
C LEU A 66 -0.14 -16.10 -13.27
N ALA A 67 -0.71 -17.30 -13.21
CA ALA A 67 -1.36 -17.93 -14.34
C ALA A 67 -2.54 -17.07 -14.84
N ARG A 68 -2.85 -17.16 -16.14
CA ARG A 68 -3.91 -16.37 -16.77
C ARG A 68 -5.28 -16.54 -16.08
N ARG A 69 -5.57 -17.73 -15.56
CA ARG A 69 -6.80 -18.03 -14.80
C ARG A 69 -6.87 -17.22 -13.50
N ASP A 70 -5.78 -17.23 -12.73
CA ASP A 70 -5.72 -16.56 -11.42
C ASP A 70 -5.74 -15.04 -11.58
N ARG A 71 -5.01 -14.52 -12.58
CA ARG A 71 -5.08 -13.10 -12.96
C ARG A 71 -6.50 -12.64 -13.25
N ARG A 72 -7.29 -13.42 -14.02
CA ARG A 72 -8.70 -13.11 -14.29
C ARG A 72 -9.56 -13.08 -13.02
N ARG A 73 -9.29 -13.95 -12.04
CA ARG A 73 -10.00 -13.95 -10.75
C ARG A 73 -9.64 -12.73 -9.91
N LEU A 74 -8.35 -12.36 -9.86
CA LEU A 74 -7.89 -11.13 -9.23
C LEU A 74 -8.52 -9.88 -9.88
N LEU A 75 -8.51 -9.77 -11.20
CA LEU A 75 -9.07 -8.61 -11.90
C LEU A 75 -10.56 -8.41 -11.60
N ARG A 76 -11.35 -9.49 -11.53
CA ARG A 76 -12.76 -9.39 -11.10
C ARG A 76 -12.92 -8.87 -9.66
N ARG A 77 -12.02 -9.23 -8.75
CA ARG A 77 -12.00 -8.66 -7.38
C ARG A 77 -11.56 -7.20 -7.42
N ALA A 78 -10.55 -6.86 -8.22
CA ALA A 78 -10.06 -5.51 -8.43
C ALA A 78 -11.17 -4.59 -8.93
N GLU A 79 -11.92 -4.97 -9.98
CA GLU A 79 -13.05 -4.18 -10.50
C GLU A 79 -14.14 -3.91 -9.44
N ARG A 80 -14.42 -4.88 -8.56
CA ARG A 80 -15.38 -4.70 -7.47
C ARG A 80 -14.85 -3.75 -6.40
N ALA A 81 -13.59 -3.90 -6.02
CA ALA A 81 -12.94 -3.02 -5.05
C ALA A 81 -12.81 -1.60 -5.60
N ASP A 82 -12.46 -1.44 -6.87
CA ASP A 82 -12.27 -0.14 -7.54
C ASP A 82 -13.54 0.71 -7.53
N ARG A 83 -14.71 0.09 -7.79
CA ARG A 83 -16.01 0.76 -7.67
C ARG A 83 -16.26 1.28 -6.26
N LYS A 84 -15.88 0.52 -5.23
CA LYS A 84 -16.01 0.95 -3.82
C LYS A 84 -15.03 2.07 -3.50
N PHE A 85 -13.76 1.95 -3.91
CA PHE A 85 -12.77 3.02 -3.72
C PHE A 85 -13.18 4.31 -4.41
N TYR A 86 -13.76 4.24 -5.61
CA TYR A 86 -14.30 5.42 -6.30
C TYR A 86 -15.41 6.10 -5.49
N GLN A 87 -16.35 5.34 -4.92
CA GLN A 87 -17.41 5.87 -4.06
C GLN A 87 -16.84 6.53 -2.80
N ILE A 88 -15.88 5.87 -2.14
CA ILE A 88 -15.19 6.40 -0.96
C ILE A 88 -14.45 7.68 -1.30
N LYS A 89 -13.63 7.68 -2.36
CA LYS A 89 -12.86 8.86 -2.81
C LYS A 89 -13.77 10.05 -3.10
N ARG A 90 -14.91 9.82 -3.77
CA ARG A 90 -15.92 10.88 -4.00
C ARG A 90 -16.53 11.41 -2.71
N LYS A 91 -16.87 10.53 -1.77
CA LYS A 91 -17.39 10.91 -0.45
C LYS A 91 -16.36 11.79 0.30
N LEU A 92 -15.11 11.35 0.38
CA LEU A 92 -14.04 12.06 1.07
C LEU A 92 -13.71 13.40 0.40
N GLN A 93 -13.67 13.44 -0.93
CA GLN A 93 -13.47 14.69 -1.68
C GLN A 93 -14.60 15.70 -1.42
N LYS A 94 -15.85 15.23 -1.35
CA LYS A 94 -16.99 16.08 -0.98
C LYS A 94 -16.84 16.63 0.44
N MET A 95 -16.42 15.80 1.40
CA MET A 95 -16.16 16.26 2.77
C MET A 95 -15.08 17.33 2.82
N TYR A 96 -13.96 17.11 2.13
CA TYR A 96 -12.83 18.04 2.13
C TYR A 96 -13.13 19.35 1.39
N LEU A 97 -13.53 19.26 0.11
CA LEU A 97 -13.69 20.43 -0.77
C LEU A 97 -15.08 21.07 -0.68
N GLY A 98 -16.12 20.28 -0.38
CA GLY A 98 -17.51 20.74 -0.37
C GLY A 98 -18.02 21.13 1.01
N GLU A 99 -17.59 20.43 2.05
CA GLU A 99 -18.06 20.63 3.43
C GLU A 99 -16.99 21.30 4.33
N GLY A 100 -15.76 21.50 3.83
CA GLY A 100 -14.68 22.19 4.54
C GLY A 100 -14.11 21.39 5.72
N LYS A 101 -14.26 20.06 5.72
CA LYS A 101 -13.71 19.17 6.75
C LYS A 101 -12.19 19.20 6.75
N THR A 102 -11.58 19.09 7.93
CA THR A 102 -10.11 19.09 8.05
C THR A 102 -9.50 17.80 7.49
N PRO A 103 -8.21 17.79 7.11
CA PRO A 103 -7.53 16.55 6.71
C PRO A 103 -7.64 15.43 7.74
N GLU A 104 -7.59 15.76 9.03
CA GLU A 104 -7.70 14.80 10.13
C GLU A 104 -9.10 14.18 10.20
N GLU A 105 -10.17 14.97 10.02
CA GLU A 105 -11.54 14.45 9.98
C GLU A 105 -11.75 13.51 8.77
N VAL A 106 -11.20 13.88 7.61
CA VAL A 106 -11.27 13.06 6.40
C VAL A 106 -10.48 11.77 6.57
N LEU A 107 -9.31 11.82 7.19
CA LEU A 107 -8.48 10.65 7.49
C LEU A 107 -9.16 9.70 8.48
N LEU A 108 -9.81 10.24 9.51
CA LEU A 108 -10.59 9.45 10.47
C LEU A 108 -11.73 8.73 9.75
N GLN A 109 -12.47 9.43 8.88
CA GLN A 109 -13.52 8.82 8.08
C GLN A 109 -13.00 7.71 7.17
N LEU A 110 -11.82 7.89 6.56
CA LEU A 110 -11.18 6.87 5.73
C LEU A 110 -10.78 5.62 6.53
N ALA A 111 -10.28 5.80 7.77
CA ALA A 111 -9.88 4.71 8.64
C ALA A 111 -11.05 3.79 9.06
N GLU A 112 -12.29 4.31 9.03
CA GLU A 112 -13.52 3.53 9.29
C GLU A 112 -13.99 2.73 8.07
N GLU A 113 -13.56 3.09 6.86
CA GLU A 113 -13.99 2.40 5.64
C GLU A 113 -13.38 0.99 5.56
N ARG A 114 -14.19 0.02 5.13
CA ARG A 114 -13.78 -1.38 5.02
C ARG A 114 -14.07 -1.91 3.63
N VAL A 115 -13.01 -2.13 2.84
CA VAL A 115 -13.09 -2.69 1.49
C VAL A 115 -12.15 -3.87 1.39
N PRO A 116 -12.63 -5.08 1.02
CA PRO A 116 -11.75 -6.22 0.84
C PRO A 116 -10.75 -5.93 -0.28
N CYS A 117 -9.47 -6.04 0.06
CA CYS A 117 -8.35 -5.91 -0.86
C CYS A 117 -8.49 -6.93 -2.00
N PRO A 118 -8.24 -6.54 -3.25
CA PRO A 118 -8.38 -7.46 -4.38
C PRO A 118 -7.39 -8.63 -4.35
N LEU A 119 -6.32 -8.53 -3.56
CA LEU A 119 -5.36 -9.60 -3.33
C LEU A 119 -5.83 -10.62 -2.27
N LEU A 120 -6.86 -10.32 -1.48
CA LEU A 120 -7.40 -11.23 -0.47
C LEU A 120 -8.25 -12.32 -1.14
N ASN A 121 -7.85 -13.58 -0.98
CA ASN A 121 -8.58 -14.73 -1.51
C ASN A 121 -9.60 -15.29 -0.52
N ASP A 122 -10.38 -16.26 -0.98
CA ASP A 122 -11.47 -16.85 -0.21
C ASP A 122 -10.98 -17.70 0.99
N GLU A 123 -9.67 -17.98 1.08
CA GLU A 123 -9.00 -18.65 2.20
C GLU A 123 -8.42 -17.66 3.23
N ASN A 124 -8.77 -16.37 3.10
CA ASN A 124 -8.23 -15.28 3.91
C ASN A 124 -6.70 -15.11 3.82
N VAL A 125 -6.13 -15.46 2.67
CA VAL A 125 -4.70 -15.29 2.36
C VAL A 125 -4.52 -14.27 1.24
N CYS A 126 -3.43 -13.51 1.29
CA CYS A 126 -3.06 -12.61 0.21
C CYS A 126 -2.38 -13.41 -0.93
N ASP A 127 -2.94 -13.36 -2.13
CA ASP A 127 -2.41 -14.04 -3.32
C ASP A 127 -1.02 -13.54 -3.75
N MET A 128 -0.59 -12.39 -3.22
CA MET A 128 0.73 -11.80 -3.44
C MET A 128 1.44 -11.46 -2.13
N TYR A 129 1.26 -12.28 -1.08
CA TYR A 129 1.75 -12.00 0.27
C TYR A 129 3.25 -11.62 0.31
N ALA A 130 4.11 -12.34 -0.42
CA ALA A 130 5.55 -12.06 -0.48
C ALA A 130 5.89 -10.68 -1.09
N ARG A 131 5.00 -10.14 -1.92
CA ARG A 131 5.15 -8.87 -2.65
C ARG A 131 4.23 -7.78 -2.11
N ARG A 132 3.72 -7.95 -0.89
CA ARG A 132 2.84 -6.97 -0.22
C ARG A 132 3.53 -5.60 -0.06
N PRO A 133 2.77 -4.50 -0.16
CA PRO A 133 3.29 -3.14 -0.03
C PRO A 133 3.73 -2.83 1.40
N ILE A 134 4.44 -1.72 1.60
CA ILE A 134 5.02 -1.35 2.89
C ILE A 134 3.94 -1.19 3.97
N THR A 135 2.81 -0.56 3.65
CA THR A 135 1.66 -0.41 4.56
C THR A 135 1.19 -1.75 5.13
N CYS A 136 1.16 -2.82 4.32
CA CYS A 136 0.78 -4.15 4.77
C CYS A 136 1.84 -4.81 5.67
N ARG A 137 3.12 -4.42 5.55
CA ARG A 137 4.23 -4.97 6.34
C ARG A 137 4.30 -4.38 7.74
N VAL A 138 3.83 -3.16 7.91
CA VAL A 138 3.89 -2.42 9.19
C VAL A 138 2.55 -2.38 9.94
N TYR A 139 1.44 -2.79 9.33
CA TYR A 139 0.10 -2.68 9.91
C TYR A 139 -0.04 -3.26 11.33
N GLY A 140 0.69 -4.35 11.64
CA GLY A 140 0.63 -5.04 12.93
C GLY A 140 1.41 -4.41 14.07
N ILE A 141 2.16 -3.33 13.82
CA ILE A 141 3.02 -2.64 14.80
C ILE A 141 2.66 -1.14 14.88
N PRO A 142 3.08 -0.41 15.94
CA PRO A 142 2.78 1.01 16.06
C PRO A 142 3.42 1.82 14.93
N THR A 143 2.64 2.67 14.30
CA THR A 143 3.08 3.60 13.25
C THR A 143 2.82 5.04 13.66
N SER A 144 3.58 5.99 13.12
CA SER A 144 3.35 7.43 13.30
C SER A 144 3.09 8.10 11.95
N ILE A 145 2.04 8.93 11.89
CA ILE A 145 1.67 9.76 10.74
C ILE A 145 1.42 11.17 11.26
N GLY A 146 2.11 12.18 10.74
CA GLY A 146 1.98 13.57 11.23
C GLY A 146 2.27 13.70 12.72
N GLY A 147 3.19 12.89 13.24
CA GLY A 147 3.52 12.81 14.68
C GLY A 147 2.47 12.11 15.55
N THR A 148 1.37 11.62 14.98
CA THR A 148 0.31 10.91 15.71
C THR A 148 0.51 9.41 15.60
N ALA A 149 0.48 8.71 16.75
CA ALA A 149 0.61 7.27 16.79
C ALA A 149 -0.69 6.55 16.42
N HIS A 150 -0.59 5.52 15.60
CA HIS A 150 -1.67 4.64 15.17
C HIS A 150 -1.30 3.19 15.46
N ILE A 151 -2.30 2.41 15.88
CA ILE A 151 -2.17 0.98 16.18
C ILE A 151 -3.32 0.21 15.53
N CYS A 152 -3.03 -1.01 15.06
CA CYS A 152 -4.07 -1.95 14.65
C CYS A 152 -4.98 -2.29 15.84
N GLY A 153 -6.30 -2.27 15.62
CA GLY A 153 -7.29 -2.56 16.66
C GLY A 153 -7.25 -4.00 17.20
N LYS A 154 -6.60 -4.92 16.48
CA LYS A 154 -6.37 -6.31 16.93
C LYS A 154 -5.05 -6.50 17.66
N ALA A 155 -4.13 -5.54 17.61
CA ALA A 155 -2.86 -5.63 18.31
C ALA A 155 -3.05 -5.43 19.82
N GLY A 156 -2.15 -6.00 20.62
CA GLY A 156 -2.17 -5.89 22.08
C GLY A 156 -1.49 -4.64 22.65
N PHE A 157 -1.16 -3.65 21.81
CA PHE A 157 -0.53 -2.41 22.27
C PHE A 157 -1.50 -1.57 23.10
N LYS A 158 -1.03 -1.10 24.27
CA LYS A 158 -1.85 -0.35 25.24
C LYS A 158 -1.70 1.15 25.05
N ARG A 159 -2.82 1.88 25.03
CA ARG A 159 -2.82 3.35 25.04
C ARG A 159 -2.10 3.88 26.29
N GLY A 160 -1.37 4.97 26.15
CA GLY A 160 -0.62 5.60 27.25
C GLY A 160 0.71 4.92 27.61
N THR A 161 1.09 3.84 26.91
CA THR A 161 2.43 3.23 27.04
C THR A 161 3.31 3.65 25.88
N ALA A 162 4.57 3.95 26.16
CA ALA A 162 5.54 4.29 25.13
C ALA A 162 6.03 3.00 24.43
N TYR A 163 5.78 2.93 23.12
CA TYR A 163 6.35 1.92 22.23
C TYR A 163 7.06 2.63 21.09
N PRO A 164 8.15 2.07 20.53
CA PRO A 164 8.75 2.66 19.34
C PRO A 164 7.79 2.54 18.16
N THR A 165 7.72 3.59 17.34
CA THR A 165 6.78 3.70 16.22
C THR A 165 7.52 3.79 14.90
N VAL A 166 7.00 3.15 13.86
CA VAL A 166 7.48 3.33 12.49
C VAL A 166 6.97 4.66 11.94
N ASN A 167 7.86 5.57 11.61
CA ASN A 167 7.50 6.83 10.97
C ASN A 167 7.14 6.60 9.50
N LEU A 168 5.85 6.69 9.17
CA LEU A 168 5.35 6.46 7.82
C LEU A 168 5.61 7.65 6.88
N ASP A 169 5.72 8.87 7.41
CA ASP A 169 6.03 10.06 6.60
C ASP A 169 7.41 9.89 5.95
N ASN A 170 8.42 9.51 6.74
CA ASN A 170 9.78 9.24 6.24
C ASN A 170 9.83 8.09 5.22
N ILE A 171 9.00 7.06 5.40
CA ILE A 171 8.90 5.94 4.46
C ILE A 171 8.27 6.41 3.15
N ASN A 172 7.18 7.17 3.22
CA ASN A 172 6.49 7.71 2.05
C ASN A 172 7.41 8.64 1.25
N ASP A 173 8.20 9.49 1.90
CA ASP A 173 9.20 10.34 1.23
C ASP A 173 10.21 9.48 0.44
N ARG A 174 10.72 8.39 1.05
CA ARG A 174 11.61 7.45 0.34
C ARG A 174 10.91 6.77 -0.84
N LEU A 175 9.63 6.41 -0.71
CA LEU A 175 8.85 5.80 -1.79
C LEU A 175 8.58 6.79 -2.95
N PHE A 176 8.37 8.07 -2.67
CA PHE A 176 8.23 9.10 -3.70
C PHE A 176 9.56 9.37 -4.42
N GLU A 177 10.69 9.36 -3.71
CA GLU A 177 12.00 9.45 -4.36
C GLU A 177 12.29 8.22 -5.23
N LEU A 178 11.97 7.00 -4.76
CA LEU A 178 12.06 5.80 -5.61
C LEU A 178 11.13 5.89 -6.82
N SER A 179 9.95 6.47 -6.67
CA SER A 179 9.02 6.70 -7.78
C SER A 179 9.59 7.66 -8.82
N LYS A 180 10.35 8.67 -8.39
CA LYS A 180 11.05 9.61 -9.27
C LYS A 180 12.24 8.94 -9.96
N GLU A 181 13.04 8.17 -9.23
CA GLU A 181 14.13 7.37 -9.81
C GLU A 181 13.62 6.37 -10.86
N LEU A 182 12.47 5.73 -10.61
CA LEU A 182 11.82 4.82 -11.55
C LEU A 182 11.54 5.50 -12.89
N LEU A 183 11.03 6.72 -12.87
CA LEU A 183 10.75 7.50 -14.09
C LEU A 183 12.03 7.88 -14.82
N GLN A 184 13.09 8.24 -14.09
CA GLN A 184 14.40 8.55 -14.65
C GLN A 184 15.04 7.31 -15.31
N GLU A 185 14.92 6.13 -14.69
CA GLU A 185 15.47 4.88 -15.19
C GLU A 185 14.95 4.53 -16.59
N ILE A 186 13.66 4.81 -16.85
CA ILE A 186 13.04 4.55 -18.16
C ILE A 186 13.10 5.74 -19.13
N GLY A 187 13.59 6.91 -18.69
CA GLY A 187 13.64 8.12 -19.52
C GLY A 187 12.26 8.78 -19.72
N SER A 188 11.36 8.67 -18.74
CA SER A 188 10.03 9.31 -18.81
C SER A 188 10.15 10.83 -18.71
N ASN A 189 9.45 11.54 -19.60
CA ASN A 189 9.30 12.99 -19.54
C ASN A 189 8.18 13.43 -18.58
N ASN A 190 7.39 12.49 -18.05
CA ASN A 190 6.25 12.77 -17.19
C ASN A 190 6.68 12.95 -15.74
N SER A 191 7.31 14.08 -15.42
CA SER A 191 7.89 14.31 -14.11
C SER A 191 6.87 14.42 -12.97
N LYS A 192 5.57 14.61 -13.24
CA LYS A 192 4.55 14.82 -12.20
C LYS A 192 3.95 13.52 -11.65
N ILE A 193 4.00 12.41 -12.39
CA ILE A 193 3.35 11.16 -11.96
C ILE A 193 4.09 10.43 -10.83
N HIS A 194 5.31 10.85 -10.45
CA HIS A 194 6.02 10.25 -9.31
C HIS A 194 5.25 10.37 -7.99
N MET A 195 4.40 11.40 -7.85
CA MET A 195 3.52 11.59 -6.69
C MET A 195 2.17 10.87 -6.83
N SER A 196 1.99 10.02 -7.85
CA SER A 196 0.74 9.30 -8.05
C SER A 196 0.48 8.34 -6.89
N LEU A 197 -0.74 8.45 -6.35
CA LEU A 197 -1.29 7.56 -5.35
C LEU A 197 -2.53 6.88 -5.94
N VAL A 198 -2.55 5.55 -5.93
CA VAL A 198 -3.67 4.77 -6.47
C VAL A 198 -3.99 3.58 -5.57
N PRO A 199 -5.26 3.16 -5.46
CA PRO A 199 -5.59 1.98 -4.67
C PRO A 199 -5.02 0.73 -5.33
N VAL A 200 -4.86 -0.34 -4.54
CA VAL A 200 -4.38 -1.65 -5.03
C VAL A 200 -5.18 -2.14 -6.24
N SER A 201 -6.49 -1.85 -6.32
CA SER A 201 -7.32 -2.22 -7.46
C SER A 201 -6.87 -1.55 -8.76
N THR A 202 -6.63 -0.24 -8.73
CA THR A 202 -6.17 0.52 -9.89
C THR A 202 -4.77 0.05 -10.30
N ALA A 203 -3.88 -0.21 -9.36
CA ALA A 203 -2.55 -0.76 -9.67
C ALA A 203 -2.61 -2.10 -10.40
N LEU A 204 -3.60 -2.96 -10.11
CA LEU A 204 -3.78 -4.23 -10.82
C LEU A 204 -4.45 -4.07 -12.19
N ILE A 205 -5.38 -3.12 -12.32
CA ILE A 205 -6.16 -2.90 -13.55
C ILE A 205 -5.34 -2.12 -14.59
N ASN A 206 -4.49 -1.20 -14.15
CA ASN A 206 -3.74 -0.33 -15.04
C ASN A 206 -2.68 -1.06 -15.86
N THR A 207 -2.33 -0.48 -17.01
CA THR A 207 -1.20 -0.91 -17.82
C THR A 207 -0.08 0.12 -17.67
N TYR A 208 1.04 -0.28 -17.07
CA TYR A 208 2.22 0.58 -16.89
C TYR A 208 3.18 0.40 -18.06
N ASP A 209 2.80 0.90 -19.22
CA ASP A 209 3.57 0.82 -20.46
C ASP A 209 4.10 2.20 -20.91
N LYS A 210 4.73 2.22 -22.08
CA LYS A 210 5.30 3.41 -22.69
C LYS A 210 4.30 4.56 -22.83
N GLU A 211 3.05 4.25 -23.20
CA GLU A 211 1.99 5.24 -23.35
C GLU A 211 1.66 5.88 -21.99
N TYR A 212 1.50 5.06 -20.94
CA TYR A 212 1.28 5.56 -19.58
C TYR A 212 2.41 6.51 -19.11
N PHE A 213 3.67 6.17 -19.43
CA PHE A 213 4.84 6.96 -19.04
C PHE A 213 5.19 8.10 -20.03
N GLY A 214 4.51 8.22 -21.17
CA GLY A 214 4.78 9.24 -22.18
C GLY A 214 6.14 9.10 -22.87
N ILE A 215 6.50 7.88 -23.30
CA ILE A 215 7.78 7.50 -23.94
C ILE A 215 7.55 6.80 -25.28
#